data_AF-A0A3D4U7I0-F1
#
_entry.id   AF-A0A3D4U7I0-F1
#
_cell.length_a   1.000
_cell.length_b   1.000
_cell.length_c   1.000
_cell.angle_alpha   90.00
_cell.angle_beta   90.00
_cell.angle_gamma   90.00
#
_symmetry.space_group_name_H-M   'P 1'
#
loop_
_entity.id
_entity.type
_entity.pdbx_description
1 polymer ?
#
loop_
_entity_poly.entity_id
_entity_poly.type
_entity_poly.pdbx_seq_one_letter_code
_entity_poly.pdbx_strand_id
1 'polypeptide(L)'
;DQMLQDVNDYDLPDEAWADTSSEEWISRMQALFPGRAVSAAVWDEGSRINLNTVSISMLRRLFKEDKSAVDSVMDWRDTDQDAREFGAEQPFYARQTPPLKCRDSLLGHKSELKLVRAAGEHYERIKDMITTYGMVNPNILSPDVFESFCCGVGIDDFVAERLARELNDLQEKNIRLKNYDDLLQMPSMHRKHLEMLDGLFVFGGLYNVNFLTADQTACILSECGIAAEEAQFVFRGTRKFRTVDDLIAAMIAAGMDEGVQDYARQLVTVSSSVFGINVSVECGENSRYNIDAIVRRFREKPDDRQWVLEVLYWKEGLLSSPSEGGDEPSANVGAG
;
A
#
# COMPACT_ATOMS: atom_id res chain seq x y z
N ASP A 1 -12.52 -2.68 -18.55
CA ASP A 1 -12.25 -2.51 -20.00
C ASP A 1 -11.10 -1.57 -20.31
N GLN A 2 -11.18 -0.27 -19.99
CA GLN A 2 -10.09 0.66 -20.32
C GLN A 2 -8.74 0.23 -19.74
N MET A 3 -8.69 -0.22 -18.47
CA MET A 3 -7.49 -0.78 -17.86
C MET A 3 -6.96 -2.05 -18.54
N LEU A 4 -7.84 -2.83 -19.20
CA LEU A 4 -7.48 -4.09 -19.87
C LEU A 4 -6.97 -3.87 -21.30
N GLN A 5 -7.40 -2.77 -21.92
CA GLN A 5 -7.04 -2.37 -23.29
C GLN A 5 -5.81 -1.47 -23.34
N ASP A 6 -5.37 -0.98 -22.19
CA ASP A 6 -4.13 -0.25 -22.05
C ASP A 6 -2.94 -1.13 -22.48
N VAL A 7 -2.08 -0.58 -23.34
CA VAL A 7 -0.93 -1.27 -23.93
C VAL A 7 0.39 -0.69 -23.44
N ASN A 8 0.36 0.30 -22.55
CA ASN A 8 1.55 0.90 -22.02
C ASN A 8 2.21 -0.05 -21.00
N ASP A 9 3.54 0.06 -20.88
CA ASP A 9 4.32 -0.60 -19.82
C ASP A 9 4.58 0.36 -18.64
N TYR A 10 3.86 1.48 -18.63
CA TYR A 10 3.86 2.52 -17.59
C TYR A 10 2.43 2.93 -17.31
N ASP A 11 2.21 3.60 -16.18
CA ASP A 11 0.93 4.14 -15.76
C ASP A 11 1.07 5.63 -15.42
N LEU A 12 0.14 6.44 -15.93
CA LEU A 12 0.09 7.89 -15.68
C LEU A 12 -1.31 8.31 -15.20
N PRO A 13 -1.41 9.38 -14.37
CA PRO A 13 -2.69 9.85 -13.84
C PRO A 13 -3.62 10.46 -14.90
N ASP A 14 -3.13 10.76 -16.10
CA ASP A 14 -3.91 11.29 -17.23
C ASP A 14 -4.27 10.24 -18.29
N GLU A 15 -4.08 8.95 -18.00
CA GLU A 15 -4.52 7.89 -18.90
C GLU A 15 -6.03 7.72 -18.90
N ALA A 16 -6.58 7.23 -20.00
CA ALA A 16 -8.02 7.10 -20.19
C ALA A 16 -8.72 6.25 -19.12
N TRP A 17 -8.00 5.31 -18.49
CA TRP A 17 -8.53 4.49 -17.41
C TRP A 17 -8.49 5.19 -16.04
N ALA A 18 -7.62 6.18 -15.86
CA ALA A 18 -7.43 6.94 -14.62
C ALA A 18 -8.27 8.24 -14.61
N ASP A 19 -8.36 8.93 -15.76
CA ASP A 19 -9.09 10.19 -15.91
C ASP A 19 -10.61 9.97 -16.06
N THR A 20 -11.25 9.80 -14.90
CA THR A 20 -12.70 9.73 -14.75
C THR A 20 -13.43 11.07 -14.98
N SER A 21 -12.69 12.16 -15.25
CA SER A 21 -13.27 13.47 -15.59
C SER A 21 -13.37 13.72 -17.10
N SER A 22 -12.82 12.82 -17.92
CA SER A 22 -12.83 12.93 -19.38
C SER A 22 -14.23 12.85 -19.98
N GLU A 23 -14.45 13.55 -21.10
CA GLU A 23 -15.74 13.53 -21.82
C GLU A 23 -16.13 12.11 -22.27
N GLU A 24 -15.15 11.30 -22.69
CA GLU A 24 -15.38 9.90 -23.10
C GLU A 24 -15.93 9.07 -21.93
N TRP A 25 -15.32 9.20 -20.74
CA TRP A 25 -15.76 8.49 -19.55
C TRP A 25 -17.16 8.93 -19.13
N ILE A 26 -17.41 10.25 -19.06
CA ILE A 26 -18.71 10.82 -18.69
C ILE A 26 -19.81 10.34 -19.64
N SER A 27 -19.55 10.38 -20.95
CA SER A 27 -20.51 9.93 -21.98
C SER A 27 -20.87 8.44 -21.82
N ARG A 28 -19.89 7.59 -21.55
CA ARG A 28 -20.12 6.16 -21.27
C ARG A 28 -20.97 5.94 -20.03
N MET A 29 -20.69 6.64 -18.93
CA MET A 29 -21.48 6.50 -17.71
C MET A 29 -22.92 7.00 -17.86
N GLN A 30 -23.12 8.11 -18.58
CA GLN A 30 -24.46 8.62 -18.89
C GLN A 30 -25.27 7.64 -19.74
N ALA A 31 -24.63 6.89 -20.65
CA ALA A 31 -25.29 5.87 -21.44
C ALA A 31 -25.70 4.63 -20.59
N LEU A 32 -24.87 4.25 -19.62
CA LEU A 32 -25.16 3.14 -18.70
C LEU A 32 -26.21 3.50 -17.64
N PHE A 33 -26.23 4.75 -17.18
CA PHE A 33 -27.14 5.25 -16.15
C PHE A 33 -27.88 6.52 -16.63
N PRO A 34 -28.81 6.40 -17.60
CA PRO A 34 -29.50 7.58 -18.16
C PRO A 34 -30.25 8.36 -17.09
N GLY A 35 -29.98 9.68 -17.03
CA GLY A 35 -30.65 10.60 -16.11
C GLY A 35 -30.23 10.49 -14.64
N ARG A 36 -29.12 9.81 -14.33
CA ARG A 36 -28.57 9.71 -12.97
C ARG A 36 -27.18 10.34 -12.89
N ALA A 37 -26.87 11.03 -11.80
CA ALA A 37 -25.50 11.46 -11.54
C ALA A 37 -24.62 10.25 -11.20
N VAL A 38 -23.48 10.14 -11.88
CA VAL A 38 -22.46 9.11 -11.65
C VAL A 38 -21.14 9.81 -11.37
N SER A 39 -20.44 9.37 -10.33
CA SER A 39 -19.06 9.76 -10.06
C SER A 39 -18.22 8.51 -9.86
N ALA A 40 -16.99 8.53 -10.33
CA ALA A 40 -16.02 7.48 -10.00
C ALA A 40 -14.67 8.10 -9.69
N ALA A 41 -13.83 7.29 -9.06
CA ALA A 41 -12.42 7.56 -8.91
C ALA A 41 -11.65 6.26 -9.12
N VAL A 42 -10.54 6.35 -9.84
CA VAL A 42 -9.55 5.28 -9.92
C VAL A 42 -8.25 5.87 -9.39
N TRP A 43 -7.55 5.12 -8.56
CA TRP A 43 -6.26 5.54 -8.02
C TRP A 43 -5.30 4.37 -7.94
N ASP A 44 -4.02 4.70 -7.87
CA ASP A 44 -2.96 3.72 -7.62
C ASP A 44 -2.93 3.37 -6.13
N GLU A 45 -3.43 2.17 -5.80
CA GLU A 45 -3.40 1.65 -4.43
C GLU A 45 -2.04 1.05 -4.11
N GLY A 46 -1.36 0.46 -5.11
CA GLY A 46 -0.06 -0.21 -4.94
C GLY A 46 1.07 0.74 -4.56
N SER A 47 0.95 2.01 -4.93
CA SER A 47 1.90 3.07 -4.54
C SER A 47 1.64 3.70 -3.17
N ARG A 48 0.59 3.28 -2.46
CA ARG A 48 0.41 3.66 -1.05
C ARG A 48 1.37 2.85 -0.17
N ILE A 49 1.72 3.40 0.98
CA ILE A 49 2.65 2.77 1.91
C ILE A 49 1.93 1.58 2.59
N ASN A 50 2.41 0.37 2.30
CA ASN A 50 1.81 -0.85 2.82
C ASN A 50 2.17 -1.08 4.30
N LEU A 51 1.18 -1.01 5.19
CA LEU A 51 1.35 -1.18 6.64
C LEU A 51 1.95 -2.54 7.02
N ASN A 52 1.74 -3.56 6.18
CA ASN A 52 2.24 -4.92 6.41
C ASN A 52 3.75 -5.06 6.15
N THR A 53 4.35 -4.14 5.39
CA THR A 53 5.75 -4.25 4.95
C THR A 53 6.57 -2.97 5.11
N VAL A 54 5.95 -1.88 5.54
CA VAL A 54 6.61 -0.59 5.78
C VAL A 54 7.75 -0.74 6.80
N SER A 55 8.88 -0.08 6.54
CA SER A 55 10.04 -0.09 7.42
C SER A 55 9.85 0.81 8.64
N ILE A 56 10.65 0.59 9.68
CA ILE A 56 10.65 1.43 10.90
C ILE A 56 10.95 2.90 10.55
N SER A 57 11.87 3.15 9.62
CA SER A 57 12.25 4.50 9.18
C SER A 57 11.09 5.22 8.47
N MET A 58 10.34 4.54 7.60
CA MET A 58 9.13 5.10 7.02
C MET A 58 8.01 5.30 8.05
N LEU A 59 7.82 4.36 8.98
CA LEU A 59 6.84 4.51 10.07
C LEU A 59 7.14 5.73 10.94
N ARG A 60 8.41 5.97 11.28
CA ARG A 60 8.84 7.16 12.04
C ARG A 60 8.44 8.44 11.33
N ARG A 61 8.62 8.53 10.00
CA ARG A 61 8.17 9.69 9.22
C ARG A 61 6.66 9.82 9.17
N LEU A 62 5.96 8.72 8.90
CA LEU A 62 4.50 8.68 8.87
C LEU A 62 3.90 9.15 10.19
N PHE A 63 4.47 8.76 11.33
CA PHE A 63 4.01 9.09 12.68
C PHE A 63 4.73 10.26 13.33
N LYS A 64 5.52 11.05 12.58
CA LYS A 64 6.25 12.22 13.09
C LYS A 64 7.11 11.92 14.33
N GLU A 65 7.88 10.84 14.27
CA GLU A 65 8.78 10.33 15.31
C GLU A 65 8.07 9.85 16.59
N ASP A 66 6.76 9.61 16.56
CA ASP A 66 6.04 8.96 17.66
C ASP A 66 6.46 7.50 17.79
N LYS A 67 7.43 7.25 18.67
CA LYS A 67 7.98 5.92 18.93
C LYS A 67 6.93 4.92 19.40
N SER A 68 5.91 5.35 20.15
CA SER A 68 4.89 4.42 20.63
C SER A 68 4.02 3.94 19.48
N ALA A 69 3.66 4.83 18.55
CA ALA A 69 2.95 4.45 17.33
C ALA A 69 3.78 3.53 16.43
N VAL A 70 5.08 3.81 16.27
CA VAL A 70 6.00 2.99 15.46
C VAL A 70 6.11 1.58 16.06
N ASP A 71 6.52 1.48 17.33
CA ASP A 71 6.74 0.20 17.99
C ASP A 71 5.43 -0.60 18.08
N SER A 72 4.30 0.05 18.38
CA SER A 72 3.01 -0.64 18.47
C SER A 72 2.51 -1.17 17.12
N VAL A 73 2.88 -0.55 15.98
CA VAL A 73 2.58 -1.11 14.65
C VAL A 73 3.46 -2.31 14.34
N MET A 74 4.72 -2.30 14.80
CA MET A 74 5.61 -3.44 14.65
C MET A 74 5.11 -4.64 15.47
N ASP A 75 4.80 -4.42 16.76
CA ASP A 75 4.25 -5.43 17.68
C ASP A 75 2.85 -5.93 17.23
N TRP A 76 2.08 -5.10 16.53
CA TRP A 76 0.77 -5.53 16.05
C TRP A 76 0.85 -6.59 14.95
N ARG A 77 1.94 -6.59 14.17
CA ARG A 77 2.05 -7.38 12.93
C ARG A 77 3.02 -8.55 12.99
N ASP A 78 3.98 -8.54 13.91
CA ASP A 78 4.82 -9.71 14.15
C ASP A 78 4.07 -10.77 14.96
N THR A 79 4.67 -11.93 15.08
CA THR A 79 4.02 -13.14 15.61
C THR A 79 4.47 -13.51 17.01
N ASP A 80 5.51 -12.85 17.51
CA ASP A 80 5.98 -13.05 18.87
C ASP A 80 5.10 -12.28 19.86
N GLN A 81 5.47 -12.28 21.14
CA GLN A 81 4.74 -11.57 22.20
C GLN A 81 5.69 -10.69 23.03
N ASP A 82 6.86 -10.39 22.47
CA ASP A 82 7.93 -9.64 23.09
C ASP A 82 7.78 -8.16 22.72
N ALA A 83 7.00 -7.45 23.53
CA ALA A 83 6.74 -6.03 23.29
C ALA A 83 8.02 -5.20 23.20
N ARG A 84 8.12 -4.38 22.14
CA ARG A 84 9.18 -3.38 21.99
C ARG A 84 9.09 -2.31 23.09
N GLU A 85 10.16 -1.52 23.24
CA GLU A 85 10.32 -0.54 24.34
C GLU A 85 9.08 0.35 24.55
N PHE A 86 8.49 0.86 23.45
CA PHE A 86 7.28 1.69 23.49
C PHE A 86 6.04 1.01 22.88
N GLY A 87 6.17 -0.28 22.56
CA GLY A 87 5.18 -1.08 21.86
C GLY A 87 4.07 -1.61 22.76
N ALA A 88 3.28 -2.52 22.23
CA ALA A 88 2.16 -3.12 22.92
C ALA A 88 1.78 -4.47 22.30
N GLU A 89 1.68 -5.47 23.17
CA GLU A 89 1.31 -6.84 22.82
C GLU A 89 -0.05 -7.24 23.40
N GLN A 90 -0.44 -8.50 23.23
CA GLN A 90 -1.68 -9.05 23.75
C GLN A 90 -1.98 -8.69 25.23
N PRO A 91 -1.01 -8.64 26.17
CA PRO A 91 -1.28 -8.20 27.54
C PRO A 91 -1.83 -6.76 27.63
N PHE A 92 -1.37 -5.85 26.78
CA PHE A 92 -1.87 -4.46 26.71
C PHE A 92 -3.29 -4.43 26.12
N TYR A 93 -3.52 -5.12 25.01
CA TYR A 93 -4.80 -5.10 24.29
C TYR A 93 -5.92 -5.81 25.04
N ALA A 94 -5.60 -6.88 25.80
CA ALA A 94 -6.57 -7.58 26.65
C ALA A 94 -7.15 -6.71 27.78
N ARG A 95 -6.50 -5.59 28.13
CA ARG A 95 -6.97 -4.64 29.16
C ARG A 95 -7.82 -3.50 28.61
N GLN A 96 -7.99 -3.40 27.30
CA GLN A 96 -8.86 -2.39 26.69
C GLN A 96 -10.34 -2.67 27.00
N THR A 97 -11.20 -1.67 26.80
CA THR A 97 -12.65 -1.83 26.97
C THR A 97 -13.37 -1.47 25.67
N PRO A 98 -13.91 -2.45 24.93
CA PRO A 98 -13.84 -3.89 25.19
C PRO A 98 -12.42 -4.46 25.04
N PRO A 99 -12.10 -5.63 25.64
CA PRO A 99 -10.83 -6.30 25.43
C PRO A 99 -10.58 -6.55 23.95
N LEU A 100 -9.37 -6.24 23.50
CA LEU A 100 -8.94 -6.45 22.13
C LEU A 100 -7.99 -7.64 22.04
N LYS A 101 -8.08 -8.36 20.92
CA LYS A 101 -7.07 -9.34 20.54
C LYS A 101 -6.00 -8.62 19.72
N CYS A 102 -4.72 -8.80 20.08
CA CYS A 102 -3.64 -8.42 19.17
C CYS A 102 -3.77 -9.24 17.89
N ARG A 103 -3.33 -8.68 16.77
CA ARG A 103 -3.49 -9.34 15.48
C ARG A 103 -2.49 -10.47 15.31
N ASP A 104 -1.27 -10.25 15.79
CA ASP A 104 -0.12 -11.15 15.70
C ASP A 104 0.07 -11.66 14.26
N SER A 105 -0.18 -10.79 13.27
CA SER A 105 -0.28 -11.14 11.85
C SER A 105 -0.48 -9.89 10.97
N LEU A 106 -0.56 -10.09 9.65
CA LEU A 106 -0.85 -9.03 8.70
C LEU A 106 -2.20 -8.36 9.00
N LEU A 107 -2.20 -7.02 8.95
CA LEU A 107 -3.41 -6.21 8.99
C LEU A 107 -4.29 -6.57 7.79
N GLY A 108 -5.55 -6.87 8.08
CA GLY A 108 -6.51 -7.23 7.03
C GLY A 108 -7.08 -6.01 6.30
N HIS A 109 -7.12 -4.86 6.96
CA HIS A 109 -7.59 -3.61 6.39
C HIS A 109 -6.94 -2.42 7.10
N LYS A 110 -6.64 -1.34 6.36
CA LYS A 110 -5.95 -0.17 6.94
C LYS A 110 -6.66 0.47 8.14
N SER A 111 -7.98 0.33 8.25
CA SER A 111 -8.74 0.85 9.40
C SER A 111 -8.42 0.15 10.72
N GLU A 112 -7.83 -1.04 10.66
CA GLU A 112 -7.35 -1.79 11.84
C GLU A 112 -6.30 -0.97 12.61
N LEU A 113 -5.58 -0.06 11.95
CA LEU A 113 -4.66 0.88 12.58
C LEU A 113 -5.32 1.71 13.69
N LYS A 114 -6.65 1.92 13.65
CA LYS A 114 -7.40 2.61 14.72
C LYS A 114 -7.38 1.88 16.07
N LEU A 115 -7.13 0.58 16.05
CA LEU A 115 -7.05 -0.27 17.25
C LEU A 115 -5.64 -0.32 17.83
N VAL A 116 -4.63 -0.01 17.01
CA VAL A 116 -3.23 -0.06 17.37
C VAL A 116 -2.89 1.11 18.30
N ARG A 117 -2.26 0.81 19.43
CA ARG A 117 -1.88 1.78 20.45
C ARG A 117 -1.09 2.93 19.82
N ALA A 118 -1.46 4.17 20.15
CA ALA A 118 -0.90 5.44 19.65
C ALA A 118 -1.05 5.66 18.13
N ALA A 119 -0.84 4.64 17.30
CA ALA A 119 -0.96 4.73 15.84
C ALA A 119 -2.39 5.10 15.38
N GLY A 120 -3.42 4.71 16.13
CA GLY A 120 -4.81 5.08 15.83
C GLY A 120 -5.06 6.60 15.82
N GLU A 121 -4.31 7.37 16.60
CA GLU A 121 -4.41 8.85 16.64
C GLU A 121 -3.94 9.50 15.33
N HIS A 122 -3.08 8.82 14.58
CA HIS A 122 -2.53 9.30 13.32
C HIS A 122 -3.40 8.94 12.12
N TYR A 123 -4.36 8.02 12.27
CA TYR A 123 -5.09 7.41 11.14
C TYR A 123 -5.72 8.45 10.20
N GLU A 124 -6.50 9.40 10.72
CA GLU A 124 -7.23 10.34 9.86
C GLU A 124 -6.29 11.23 9.03
N ARG A 125 -5.06 11.47 9.51
CA ARG A 125 -4.05 12.24 8.79
C ARG A 125 -3.38 11.44 7.67
N ILE A 126 -3.21 10.13 7.83
CA ILE A 126 -2.42 9.30 6.89
C ILE A 126 -3.23 8.28 6.11
N LYS A 127 -4.56 8.16 6.35
CA LYS A 127 -5.43 7.13 5.76
C LYS A 127 -5.39 7.06 4.22
N ASP A 128 -5.07 8.17 3.55
CA ASP A 128 -4.99 8.24 2.09
C ASP A 128 -3.58 7.93 1.54
N MET A 129 -2.58 7.90 2.42
CA MET A 129 -1.19 7.54 2.09
C MET A 129 -0.88 6.06 2.32
N ILE A 130 -1.70 5.35 3.10
CA ILE A 130 -1.45 3.98 3.56
C ILE A 130 -2.40 2.96 2.93
N THR A 131 -1.95 1.70 2.88
CA THR A 131 -2.72 0.55 2.42
C THR A 131 -2.34 -0.72 3.20
N THR A 132 -3.11 -1.79 3.01
CA THR A 132 -2.75 -3.17 3.36
C THR A 132 -2.63 -4.06 2.14
N TYR A 133 -2.89 -3.51 0.95
CA TYR A 133 -2.81 -4.19 -0.34
C TYR A 133 -1.55 -3.75 -1.08
N GLY A 134 -1.01 -4.59 -1.94
CA GLY A 134 0.18 -4.25 -2.71
C GLY A 134 1.12 -5.44 -2.84
N MET A 135 2.08 -5.27 -3.74
CA MET A 135 3.18 -6.21 -3.87
C MET A 135 4.23 -5.94 -2.80
N VAL A 136 5.12 -6.91 -2.61
CA VAL A 136 6.19 -6.85 -1.62
C VAL A 136 7.52 -7.05 -2.33
N ASN A 137 8.53 -6.22 -2.01
CA ASN A 137 9.87 -6.42 -2.55
C ASN A 137 10.80 -6.98 -1.46
N PRO A 138 11.18 -8.28 -1.52
CA PRO A 138 12.02 -8.88 -0.49
C PRO A 138 13.42 -8.26 -0.43
N ASN A 139 13.91 -7.62 -1.50
CA ASN A 139 15.24 -7.02 -1.52
C ASN A 139 15.40 -5.79 -0.61
N ILE A 140 14.29 -5.19 -0.16
CA ILE A 140 14.28 -3.98 0.68
C ILE A 140 13.63 -4.19 2.05
N LEU A 141 13.13 -5.40 2.33
CA LEU A 141 12.57 -5.71 3.65
C LEU A 141 13.70 -5.89 4.66
N SER A 142 13.48 -5.42 5.88
CA SER A 142 14.29 -5.87 7.01
C SER A 142 13.95 -7.33 7.35
N PRO A 143 14.89 -8.10 7.93
CA PRO A 143 14.68 -9.50 8.28
C PRO A 143 13.41 -9.75 9.10
N ASP A 144 13.21 -8.98 10.18
CA ASP A 144 12.04 -9.12 11.06
C ASP A 144 10.70 -8.90 10.33
N VAL A 145 10.67 -8.00 9.34
CA VAL A 145 9.46 -7.72 8.56
C VAL A 145 9.20 -8.81 7.54
N PHE A 146 10.25 -9.37 6.94
CA PHE A 146 10.12 -10.52 6.05
C PHE A 146 9.66 -11.77 6.81
N GLU A 147 10.19 -12.01 8.01
CA GLU A 147 9.72 -13.07 8.91
C GLU A 147 8.23 -12.91 9.23
N SER A 148 7.84 -11.74 9.74
CA SER A 148 6.44 -11.42 10.06
C SER A 148 5.52 -11.60 8.86
N PHE A 149 5.97 -11.20 7.67
CA PHE A 149 5.23 -11.37 6.43
C PHE A 149 5.07 -12.86 6.06
N CYS A 150 6.15 -13.64 6.15
CA CYS A 150 6.11 -15.08 5.91
C CYS A 150 5.15 -15.80 6.86
N CYS A 151 5.22 -15.50 8.16
CA CYS A 151 4.28 -16.06 9.14
C CYS A 151 2.84 -15.64 8.83
N GLY A 152 2.65 -14.37 8.48
CA GLY A 152 1.35 -13.80 8.12
C GLY A 152 0.67 -14.42 6.90
N VAL A 153 1.44 -14.95 5.94
CA VAL A 153 0.90 -15.73 4.81
C VAL A 153 0.72 -17.22 5.13
N GLY A 154 1.13 -17.66 6.33
CA GLY A 154 0.94 -19.01 6.86
C GLY A 154 2.18 -19.90 6.81
N ILE A 155 3.37 -19.37 6.52
CA ILE A 155 4.62 -20.13 6.65
C ILE A 155 4.92 -20.30 8.14
N ASP A 156 5.32 -21.51 8.54
CA ASP A 156 5.66 -21.83 9.93
C ASP A 156 6.81 -20.94 10.46
N ASP A 157 6.69 -20.48 11.71
CA ASP A 157 7.60 -19.53 12.37
C ASP A 157 9.07 -19.94 12.23
N PHE A 158 9.38 -21.23 12.44
CA PHE A 158 10.77 -21.71 12.36
C PHE A 158 11.33 -21.63 10.93
N VAL A 159 10.48 -21.85 9.93
CA VAL A 159 10.87 -21.69 8.52
C VAL A 159 11.00 -20.21 8.18
N ALA A 160 10.08 -19.36 8.63
CA ALA A 160 10.12 -17.92 8.42
C ALA A 160 11.39 -17.29 9.00
N GLU A 161 11.77 -17.62 10.25
CA GLU A 161 13.00 -17.16 10.90
C GLU A 161 14.25 -17.57 10.10
N ARG A 162 14.27 -18.79 9.54
CA ARG A 162 15.38 -19.25 8.68
C ARG A 162 15.44 -18.51 7.36
N LEU A 163 14.30 -18.31 6.70
CA LEU A 163 14.21 -17.55 5.47
C LEU A 163 14.65 -16.09 5.68
N ALA A 164 14.30 -15.47 6.80
CA ALA A 164 14.74 -14.13 7.16
C ALA A 164 16.25 -14.02 7.38
N ARG A 165 16.86 -15.02 8.05
CA ARG A 165 18.33 -15.10 8.16
C ARG A 165 19.00 -15.26 6.80
N GLU A 166 18.48 -16.14 5.95
CA GLU A 166 19.01 -16.34 4.59
C GLU A 166 18.87 -15.07 3.73
N LEU A 167 17.76 -14.34 3.86
CA LEU A 167 17.57 -13.05 3.20
C LEU A 167 18.59 -12.01 3.69
N ASN A 168 18.81 -11.92 5.01
CA ASN A 168 19.82 -11.03 5.60
C ASN A 168 21.21 -11.31 5.03
N ASP A 169 21.61 -12.59 4.97
CA ASP A 169 22.89 -13.02 4.42
C ASP A 169 23.07 -12.61 2.95
N LEU A 170 21.99 -12.64 2.14
CA LEU A 170 22.02 -12.18 0.76
C LEU A 170 22.19 -10.66 0.70
N GLN A 171 21.44 -9.92 1.52
CA GLN A 171 21.51 -8.47 1.59
C GLN A 171 22.90 -7.97 2.04
N GLU A 172 23.51 -8.59 3.05
CA GLU A 172 24.87 -8.28 3.52
C GLU A 172 25.94 -8.50 2.44
N LYS A 173 25.72 -9.49 1.56
CA LYS A 173 26.58 -9.78 0.40
C LYS A 173 26.23 -8.94 -0.83
N ASN A 174 25.25 -8.03 -0.71
CA ASN A 174 24.69 -7.23 -1.80
C ASN A 174 24.20 -8.09 -2.99
N ILE A 175 23.66 -9.28 -2.70
CA ILE A 175 23.04 -10.16 -3.68
C ILE A 175 21.55 -9.85 -3.72
N ARG A 176 21.02 -9.53 -4.91
CA ARG A 176 19.60 -9.22 -5.13
C ARG A 176 18.89 -10.40 -5.75
N LEU A 177 17.72 -10.72 -5.21
CA LEU A 177 16.75 -11.64 -5.80
C LEU A 177 16.13 -10.96 -7.01
N LYS A 178 16.06 -11.64 -8.15
CA LYS A 178 15.52 -11.10 -9.42
C LYS A 178 14.19 -11.72 -9.80
N ASN A 179 13.88 -12.88 -9.26
CA ASN A 179 12.69 -13.67 -9.58
C ASN A 179 12.46 -14.76 -8.52
N TYR A 180 11.37 -15.53 -8.69
CA TYR A 180 11.05 -16.66 -7.81
C TYR A 180 12.03 -17.84 -7.92
N ASP A 181 12.78 -17.98 -9.02
CA ASP A 181 13.80 -19.04 -9.14
C ASP A 181 14.99 -18.77 -8.20
N ASP A 182 15.36 -17.50 -8.01
CA ASP A 182 16.38 -17.09 -7.03
C ASP A 182 15.91 -17.38 -5.60
N LEU A 183 14.63 -17.15 -5.30
CA LEU A 183 14.04 -17.56 -4.01
C LEU A 183 14.13 -19.06 -3.82
N LEU A 184 13.87 -19.87 -4.86
CA LEU A 184 13.97 -21.33 -4.78
C LEU A 184 15.39 -21.84 -4.51
N GLN A 185 16.42 -21.02 -4.77
CA GLN A 185 17.81 -21.36 -4.42
C GLN A 185 18.11 -21.20 -2.93
N MET A 186 17.25 -20.51 -2.16
CA MET A 186 17.39 -20.39 -0.72
C MET A 186 17.19 -21.77 -0.07
N PRO A 187 18.12 -22.24 0.79
CA PRO A 187 18.07 -23.59 1.36
C PRO A 187 16.75 -23.93 2.07
N SER A 188 16.13 -22.97 2.73
CA SER A 188 14.87 -23.16 3.47
C SER A 188 13.62 -22.95 2.60
N MET A 189 13.77 -22.50 1.35
CA MET A 189 12.67 -22.30 0.42
C MET A 189 12.29 -23.62 -0.27
N HIS A 190 11.01 -23.94 -0.25
CA HIS A 190 10.46 -25.14 -0.88
C HIS A 190 9.27 -24.77 -1.74
N ARG A 191 8.89 -25.67 -2.67
CA ARG A 191 7.77 -25.49 -3.60
C ARG A 191 6.48 -25.01 -2.91
N LYS A 192 6.12 -25.63 -1.79
CA LYS A 192 4.93 -25.26 -1.01
C LYS A 192 4.98 -23.83 -0.46
N HIS A 193 6.16 -23.34 -0.07
CA HIS A 193 6.33 -21.97 0.43
C HIS A 193 6.24 -20.98 -0.73
N LEU A 194 6.83 -21.31 -1.88
CA LEU A 194 6.68 -20.49 -3.09
C LEU A 194 5.22 -20.39 -3.53
N GLU A 195 4.45 -21.48 -3.48
CA GLU A 195 3.02 -21.46 -3.79
C GLU A 195 2.23 -20.52 -2.88
N MET A 196 2.66 -20.32 -1.62
CA MET A 196 2.04 -19.37 -0.69
C MET A 196 2.48 -17.92 -0.94
N LEU A 197 3.65 -17.72 -1.53
CA LEU A 197 4.24 -16.42 -1.83
C LEU A 197 4.00 -15.97 -3.29
N ASP A 198 3.51 -16.88 -4.13
CA ASP A 198 3.37 -16.67 -5.56
C ASP A 198 2.42 -15.50 -5.84
N GLY A 199 2.82 -14.65 -6.75
CA GLY A 199 2.14 -13.40 -7.02
C GLY A 199 2.19 -12.37 -5.89
N LEU A 200 2.82 -12.58 -4.74
CA LEU A 200 2.93 -11.54 -3.70
C LEU A 200 4.17 -10.65 -3.90
N PHE A 201 5.20 -11.18 -4.54
CA PHE A 201 6.48 -10.49 -4.72
C PHE A 201 6.68 -9.80 -6.06
N VAL A 202 7.35 -8.65 -5.99
CA VAL A 202 8.02 -7.97 -7.09
C VAL A 202 9.52 -7.87 -6.77
N PHE A 203 10.38 -7.96 -7.78
CA PHE A 203 11.85 -7.96 -7.61
C PHE A 203 12.49 -6.65 -8.11
N GLY A 204 11.71 -5.58 -8.07
CA GLY A 204 12.08 -4.23 -8.51
C GLY A 204 11.22 -3.19 -7.80
N GLY A 205 11.05 -2.03 -8.42
CA GLY A 205 10.30 -0.91 -7.84
C GLY A 205 8.87 -1.24 -7.43
N LEU A 206 8.44 -0.69 -6.30
CA LEU A 206 7.10 -0.82 -5.73
C LEU A 206 6.22 0.40 -6.03
N TYR A 207 6.80 1.58 -5.87
CA TYR A 207 6.05 2.84 -5.86
C TYR A 207 6.14 3.52 -7.21
N ASN A 208 5.02 3.64 -7.91
CA ASN A 208 4.92 4.40 -9.15
C ASN A 208 4.99 5.90 -8.84
N VAL A 209 6.12 6.51 -9.19
CA VAL A 209 6.40 7.92 -8.86
C VAL A 209 5.44 8.91 -9.49
N ASN A 210 4.76 8.51 -10.57
CA ASN A 210 3.82 9.38 -11.27
C ASN A 210 2.54 9.63 -10.44
N PHE A 211 2.26 8.79 -9.44
CA PHE A 211 1.08 8.88 -8.57
C PHE A 211 1.38 9.37 -7.15
N LEU A 212 2.66 9.52 -6.79
CA LEU A 212 3.05 9.92 -5.44
C LEU A 212 2.80 11.41 -5.19
N THR A 213 2.19 11.71 -4.05
CA THR A 213 2.15 13.08 -3.52
C THR A 213 3.54 13.51 -3.04
N ALA A 214 3.77 14.82 -2.85
CA ALA A 214 5.05 15.33 -2.34
C ALA A 214 5.44 14.70 -0.99
N ASP A 215 4.47 14.51 -0.09
CA ASP A 215 4.69 13.90 1.22
C ASP A 215 5.03 12.40 1.10
N GLN A 216 4.36 11.67 0.21
CA GLN A 216 4.69 10.26 -0.06
C GLN A 216 6.07 10.13 -0.68
N THR A 217 6.40 10.96 -1.68
CA THR A 217 7.71 10.96 -2.33
C THR A 217 8.82 11.24 -1.32
N ALA A 218 8.66 12.25 -0.47
CA ALA A 218 9.63 12.54 0.59
C ALA A 218 9.75 11.41 1.62
N CYS A 219 8.63 10.76 1.99
CA CYS A 219 8.64 9.63 2.91
C CYS A 219 9.36 8.41 2.30
N ILE A 220 9.01 8.03 1.08
CA ILE A 220 9.52 6.84 0.39
C ILE A 220 11.00 7.03 0.07
N LEU A 221 11.38 8.09 -0.64
CA LEU A 221 12.75 8.28 -1.12
C LEU A 221 13.77 8.53 0.00
N SER A 222 13.30 8.86 1.19
CA SER A 222 14.17 8.94 2.34
C SER A 222 14.84 7.61 2.73
N GLU A 223 14.26 6.47 2.34
CA GLU A 223 14.86 5.14 2.50
C GLU A 223 16.16 5.01 1.70
N CYS A 224 16.24 5.71 0.56
CA CYS A 224 17.45 5.82 -0.25
C CYS A 224 18.42 6.87 0.29
N GLY A 225 18.09 7.61 1.36
CA GLY A 225 18.88 8.75 1.85
C GLY A 225 18.67 10.06 1.11
N ILE A 226 17.63 10.17 0.26
CA ILE A 226 17.31 11.39 -0.49
C ILE A 226 16.56 12.37 0.41
N ALA A 227 17.01 13.63 0.45
CA ALA A 227 16.34 14.68 1.21
C ALA A 227 15.03 15.13 0.54
N ALA A 228 14.10 15.72 1.32
CA ALA A 228 12.80 16.13 0.82
C ALA A 228 12.91 17.19 -0.30
N GLU A 229 13.88 18.10 -0.20
CA GLU A 229 14.13 19.15 -1.18
C GLU A 229 14.65 18.57 -2.51
N GLU A 230 15.53 17.57 -2.43
CA GLU A 230 16.07 16.85 -3.59
C GLU A 230 14.98 16.01 -4.27
N ALA A 231 14.16 15.33 -3.47
CA ALA A 231 13.00 14.60 -3.94
C ALA A 231 12.03 15.54 -4.70
N GLN A 232 11.70 16.70 -4.13
CA GLN A 232 10.88 17.70 -4.81
C GLN A 232 11.52 18.22 -6.10
N PHE A 233 12.85 18.34 -6.12
CA PHE A 233 13.58 18.80 -7.30
C PHE A 233 13.59 17.77 -8.45
N VAL A 234 13.80 16.49 -8.14
CA VAL A 234 13.82 15.39 -9.13
C VAL A 234 12.42 15.06 -9.64
N PHE A 235 11.45 15.02 -8.73
CA PHE A 235 10.07 14.59 -8.97
C PHE A 235 9.09 15.75 -9.04
N ARG A 236 9.52 16.92 -9.55
CA ARG A 236 8.63 18.09 -9.76
C ARG A 236 7.33 17.63 -10.40
N GLY A 237 6.19 17.98 -9.81
CA GLY A 237 4.87 17.39 -10.10
C GLY A 237 4.33 17.48 -11.53
N THR A 238 5.08 18.04 -12.49
CA THR A 238 4.74 18.03 -13.92
C THR A 238 5.55 16.99 -14.72
N ARG A 239 6.60 16.41 -14.15
CA ARG A 239 7.47 15.45 -14.85
C ARG A 239 6.82 14.08 -14.82
N LYS A 240 6.58 13.53 -16.00
CA LYS A 240 6.00 12.19 -16.21
C LYS A 240 7.08 11.24 -16.68
N PHE A 241 7.27 10.15 -15.96
CA PHE A 241 8.25 9.12 -16.27
C PHE A 241 7.56 7.95 -16.95
N ARG A 242 8.06 7.56 -18.13
CA ARG A 242 7.53 6.43 -18.90
C ARG A 242 8.43 5.20 -18.82
N THR A 243 9.67 5.39 -18.37
CA THR A 243 10.63 4.31 -18.15
C THR A 243 11.38 4.55 -16.84
N VAL A 244 11.83 3.49 -16.19
CA VAL A 244 12.71 3.58 -15.02
C VAL A 244 14.05 4.22 -15.40
N ASP A 245 14.54 4.04 -16.62
CA ASP A 245 15.81 4.64 -17.04
C ASP A 245 15.71 6.16 -17.20
N ASP A 246 14.58 6.71 -17.64
CA ASP A 246 14.35 8.17 -17.66
C ASP A 246 14.35 8.76 -16.25
N LEU A 247 13.81 8.00 -15.28
CA LEU A 247 13.80 8.35 -13.86
C LEU A 247 15.22 8.35 -13.30
N ILE A 248 16.00 7.31 -13.57
CA ILE A 248 17.38 7.22 -13.08
C ILE A 248 18.26 8.28 -13.76
N ALA A 249 18.07 8.56 -15.05
CA ALA A 249 18.75 9.66 -15.72
C ALA A 249 18.44 11.03 -15.07
N ALA A 250 17.22 11.23 -14.56
CA ALA A 250 16.87 12.42 -13.80
C ALA A 250 17.64 12.52 -12.48
N MET A 251 17.79 11.40 -11.77
CA MET A 251 18.55 11.32 -10.52
C MET A 251 20.04 11.58 -10.75
N ILE A 252 20.61 11.00 -11.81
CA ILE A 252 22.01 11.27 -12.23
C ILE A 252 22.20 12.75 -12.54
N ALA A 253 21.27 13.36 -13.28
CA ALA A 253 21.33 14.80 -13.61
C ALA A 253 21.22 15.70 -12.36
N ALA A 254 20.60 15.20 -11.29
CA ALA A 254 20.53 15.88 -9.99
C ALA A 254 21.77 15.63 -9.11
N GLY A 255 22.74 14.81 -9.55
CA GLY A 255 23.99 14.56 -8.85
C GLY A 255 23.91 13.49 -7.75
N MET A 256 22.89 12.62 -7.78
CA MET A 256 22.75 11.53 -6.82
C MET A 256 23.81 10.44 -7.05
N ASP A 257 24.31 9.81 -5.99
CA ASP A 257 25.32 8.75 -6.10
C ASP A 257 24.74 7.42 -6.64
N GLU A 258 25.63 6.54 -7.08
CA GLU A 258 25.27 5.24 -7.69
C GLU A 258 24.53 4.32 -6.71
N GLY A 259 24.87 4.36 -5.41
CA GLY A 259 24.22 3.54 -4.38
C GLY A 259 22.75 3.97 -4.16
N VAL A 260 22.51 5.28 -4.14
CA VAL A 260 21.16 5.86 -4.09
C VAL A 260 20.34 5.44 -5.31
N GLN A 261 20.94 5.47 -6.51
CA GLN A 261 20.27 5.06 -7.74
C GLN A 261 19.91 3.57 -7.74
N ASP A 262 20.83 2.70 -7.30
CA ASP A 262 20.60 1.26 -7.23
C ASP A 262 19.50 0.90 -6.23
N TYR A 263 19.49 1.56 -5.05
CA TYR A 263 18.42 1.38 -4.08
C TYR A 263 17.09 1.90 -4.63
N ALA A 264 17.08 3.05 -5.31
CA ALA A 264 15.88 3.60 -5.91
C ALA A 264 15.26 2.65 -6.95
N ARG A 265 16.05 1.89 -7.72
CA ARG A 265 15.52 0.86 -8.65
C ARG A 265 14.73 -0.25 -7.95
N GLN A 266 14.98 -0.49 -6.66
CA GLN A 266 14.22 -1.44 -5.84
C GLN A 266 12.98 -0.81 -5.21
N LEU A 267 12.94 0.52 -5.12
CA LEU A 267 11.91 1.25 -4.42
C LEU A 267 10.85 1.81 -5.36
N VAL A 268 11.27 2.43 -6.47
CA VAL A 268 10.40 3.16 -7.39
C VAL A 268 10.25 2.51 -8.76
N THR A 269 9.07 2.66 -9.34
CA THR A 269 8.69 2.17 -10.66
C THR A 269 7.91 3.25 -11.43
N VAL A 270 7.49 2.93 -12.65
CA VAL A 270 6.61 3.76 -13.50
C VAL A 270 5.30 3.05 -13.83
N SER A 271 5.10 1.82 -13.36
CA SER A 271 3.90 1.01 -13.58
C SER A 271 3.29 0.56 -12.25
N SER A 272 1.99 0.33 -12.25
CA SER A 272 1.20 0.01 -11.06
C SER A 272 0.50 -1.33 -11.25
N SER A 273 0.44 -2.13 -10.18
CA SER A 273 -0.16 -3.48 -10.20
C SER A 273 -1.44 -3.57 -9.38
N VAL A 274 -1.69 -2.63 -8.47
CA VAL A 274 -2.87 -2.65 -7.60
C VAL A 274 -3.56 -1.30 -7.65
N PHE A 275 -4.85 -1.31 -7.91
CA PHE A 275 -5.64 -0.11 -8.12
C PHE A 275 -6.86 -0.14 -7.23
N GLY A 276 -7.25 1.02 -6.74
CA GLY A 276 -8.54 1.20 -6.10
C GLY A 276 -9.53 1.84 -7.07
N ILE A 277 -10.77 1.38 -7.00
CA ILE A 277 -11.88 1.84 -7.82
C ILE A 277 -13.03 2.18 -6.89
N ASN A 278 -13.52 3.41 -6.99
CA ASN A 278 -14.75 3.85 -6.36
C ASN A 278 -15.74 4.23 -7.46
N VAL A 279 -16.98 3.75 -7.38
CA VAL A 279 -18.07 4.17 -8.26
C VAL A 279 -19.30 4.44 -7.42
N SER A 280 -19.88 5.63 -7.58
CA SER A 280 -21.09 6.07 -6.90
C SER A 280 -22.14 6.50 -7.91
N VAL A 281 -23.36 5.99 -7.76
CA VAL A 281 -24.50 6.27 -8.63
C VAL A 281 -25.68 6.82 -7.82
N GLU A 282 -26.25 7.93 -8.25
CA GLU A 282 -27.48 8.47 -7.69
C GLU A 282 -28.66 7.51 -7.89
N CYS A 283 -29.38 7.22 -6.81
CA CYS A 283 -30.51 6.28 -6.80
C CYS A 283 -31.82 6.89 -6.26
N GLY A 284 -31.80 8.18 -5.86
CA GLY A 284 -32.94 8.93 -5.33
C GLY A 284 -32.49 10.33 -4.88
N GLU A 285 -33.42 11.20 -4.46
CA GLU A 285 -33.16 12.64 -4.19
C GLU A 285 -31.99 12.92 -3.23
N ASN A 286 -31.69 11.98 -2.32
CA ASN A 286 -30.61 12.12 -1.33
C ASN A 286 -29.86 10.80 -1.06
N SER A 287 -29.85 9.90 -2.05
CA SER A 287 -29.24 8.57 -1.87
C SER A 287 -28.32 8.22 -3.03
N ARG A 288 -27.12 7.78 -2.70
CA ARG A 288 -26.13 7.25 -3.63
C ARG A 288 -25.80 5.82 -3.29
N TYR A 289 -25.72 4.97 -4.29
CA TYR A 289 -25.21 3.62 -4.14
C TYR A 289 -23.74 3.61 -4.53
N ASN A 290 -22.88 3.12 -3.64
CA ASN A 290 -21.44 3.14 -3.79
C ASN A 290 -20.88 1.72 -3.88
N ILE A 291 -19.88 1.55 -4.73
CA ILE A 291 -19.03 0.37 -4.82
C ILE A 291 -17.59 0.83 -4.61
N ASP A 292 -16.92 0.25 -3.62
CA ASP A 292 -15.48 0.36 -3.39
C ASP A 292 -14.83 -0.99 -3.72
N ALA A 293 -13.82 -1.00 -4.59
CA ALA A 293 -13.10 -2.20 -4.96
C ALA A 293 -11.59 -1.95 -4.97
N ILE A 294 -10.82 -2.96 -4.59
CA ILE A 294 -9.38 -3.04 -4.81
C ILE A 294 -9.15 -4.17 -5.81
N VAL A 295 -8.46 -3.87 -6.89
CA VAL A 295 -8.18 -4.80 -7.97
C VAL A 295 -6.69 -4.89 -8.22
N ARG A 296 -6.24 -6.08 -8.60
CA ARG A 296 -4.89 -6.33 -9.08
C ARG A 296 -4.92 -6.44 -10.60
N ARG A 297 -4.02 -5.73 -11.28
CA ARG A 297 -3.79 -5.85 -12.72
C ARG A 297 -2.42 -6.49 -12.97
N PHE A 298 -2.38 -7.54 -13.78
CA PHE A 298 -1.15 -8.25 -14.12
C PHE A 298 -1.24 -8.90 -15.51
N ARG A 299 -0.11 -9.38 -16.05
CA ARG A 299 -0.04 -10.20 -17.25
C ARG A 299 0.33 -11.62 -16.82
N GLU A 300 -0.32 -12.65 -17.37
CA GLU A 300 0.00 -14.05 -17.04
C GLU A 300 1.43 -14.41 -17.47
N LYS A 301 1.86 -13.86 -18.61
CA LYS A 301 3.26 -13.90 -19.08
C LYS A 301 3.74 -12.50 -19.40
N PRO A 302 5.05 -12.22 -19.25
CA PRO A 302 5.63 -10.90 -19.57
C PRO A 302 5.29 -10.39 -20.98
N ASP A 303 5.25 -11.30 -21.96
CA ASP A 303 5.00 -10.99 -23.38
C ASP A 303 3.50 -10.92 -23.75
N ASP A 304 2.60 -11.19 -22.81
CA ASP A 304 1.17 -11.14 -23.09
C ASP A 304 0.71 -9.71 -23.34
N ARG A 305 -0.10 -9.53 -24.38
CA ARG A 305 -0.64 -8.21 -24.74
C ARG A 305 -1.88 -7.81 -23.94
N GLN A 306 -2.48 -8.76 -23.25
CA GLN A 306 -3.73 -8.53 -22.52
C GLN A 306 -3.46 -8.57 -21.03
N TRP A 307 -3.92 -7.52 -20.35
CA TRP A 307 -3.97 -7.52 -18.91
C TRP A 307 -5.08 -8.44 -18.41
N VAL A 308 -4.88 -8.97 -17.21
CA VAL A 308 -5.88 -9.64 -16.40
C VAL A 308 -6.16 -8.75 -15.18
N LEU A 309 -7.42 -8.72 -14.76
CA LEU A 309 -7.84 -8.08 -13.51
C LEU A 309 -8.36 -9.13 -12.54
N GLU A 310 -7.85 -9.10 -11.33
CA GLU A 310 -8.31 -9.90 -10.19
C GLU A 310 -8.89 -8.97 -9.13
N VAL A 311 -10.08 -9.27 -8.63
CA VAL A 311 -10.69 -8.49 -7.54
C VAL A 311 -10.16 -9.01 -6.21
N LEU A 312 -9.37 -8.18 -5.52
CA LEU A 312 -8.81 -8.52 -4.21
C LEU A 312 -9.82 -8.25 -3.08
N TYR A 313 -10.60 -7.19 -3.22
CA TYR A 313 -11.61 -6.78 -2.26
C TYR A 313 -12.68 -5.97 -2.96
N TRP A 314 -13.93 -6.09 -2.51
CA TRP A 314 -14.96 -5.13 -2.85
C TRP A 314 -16.04 -5.05 -1.78
N LYS A 315 -16.73 -3.91 -1.74
CA LYS A 315 -17.86 -3.65 -0.86
C LYS A 315 -18.85 -2.71 -1.55
N GLU A 316 -20.12 -2.96 -1.33
CA GLU A 316 -21.21 -2.07 -1.71
C GLU A 316 -21.85 -1.38 -0.49
N GLY A 317 -22.49 -0.24 -0.70
CA GLY A 317 -23.25 0.43 0.35
C GLY A 317 -24.15 1.55 -0.17
N LEU A 318 -25.29 1.73 0.49
CA LEU A 318 -26.16 2.87 0.28
C LEU A 318 -25.71 4.02 1.19
N LEU A 319 -25.30 5.13 0.58
CA LEU A 319 -24.99 6.39 1.23
C LEU A 319 -26.22 7.29 1.13
N SER A 320 -26.97 7.42 2.23
CA SER A 320 -27.98 8.46 2.38
C SER A 320 -27.34 9.70 3.00
N SER A 321 -27.62 10.90 2.45
CA SER A 321 -27.31 12.14 3.16
C SER A 321 -27.94 12.07 4.57
N PRO A 322 -27.25 12.50 5.65
CA PRO A 322 -27.93 12.66 6.93
C PRO A 322 -29.10 13.63 6.69
N SER A 323 -30.30 13.21 7.07
CA SER A 323 -31.47 14.09 7.08
C SER A 323 -31.13 15.30 7.94
N GLU A 324 -31.10 16.50 7.35
CA GLU A 324 -31.19 17.73 8.12
C GLU A 324 -32.47 17.68 8.94
N GLY A 325 -32.36 17.40 10.25
CA GLY A 325 -33.48 17.34 11.17
C GLY A 325 -33.63 15.98 11.87
N GLY A 326 -32.88 15.80 12.95
CA GLY A 326 -33.11 14.76 13.95
C GLY A 326 -32.45 15.21 15.24
N ASP A 327 -33.28 15.60 16.20
CA ASP A 327 -32.94 16.26 17.47
C ASP A 327 -31.67 15.72 18.16
N GLU A 328 -30.85 16.65 18.65
CA GLU A 328 -29.92 16.37 19.73
C GLU A 328 -30.67 15.67 20.88
N PRO A 329 -30.15 14.57 21.46
CA PRO A 329 -30.63 14.14 22.76
C PRO A 329 -30.23 15.21 23.76
N SER A 330 -31.20 16.06 24.10
CA SER A 330 -31.12 17.00 25.20
C SER A 330 -30.74 16.23 26.46
N ALA A 331 -29.51 16.45 26.93
CA ALA A 331 -29.07 16.07 28.25
C ALA A 331 -29.92 16.86 29.27
N ASN A 332 -31.00 16.23 29.74
CA ASN A 332 -31.82 16.81 30.78
C ASN A 332 -31.07 16.66 32.12
N VAL A 333 -30.31 17.70 32.45
CA VAL A 333 -29.83 17.96 33.81
C VAL A 333 -31.04 18.46 34.59
N GLY A 334 -31.60 17.61 35.44
CA GLY A 334 -32.67 17.94 36.36
C GLY A 334 -32.36 17.39 37.74
N ALA A 335 -31.86 18.26 38.61
CA ALA A 335 -31.67 18.03 40.03
C ALA A 335 -33.02 17.74 40.73
N GLY A 336 -32.98 16.80 41.69
CA GLY A 336 -34.06 16.47 42.62
C GLY A 336 -33.59 15.41 43.60
#